data_AF-A0A840CL48-F1
#
_entry.id   AF-A0A840CL48-F1
#
_cell.length_a   1.000
_cell.length_b   1.000
_cell.length_c   1.000
_cell.angle_alpha   90.00
_cell.angle_beta   90.00
_cell.angle_gamma   90.00
#
_symmetry.space_group_name_H-M   'P 1'
#
loop_
_entity.id
_entity.type
_entity.pdbx_description
1 polymer ?
#
loop_
_entity_poly.entity_id
_entity_poly.type
_entity_poly.pdbx_seq_one_letter_code
_entity_poly.pdbx_strand_id
1 'polypeptide(L)'
;MHIVAEENWSAPIKYLNDTGDDVSDEIKNLPNNIGGIYMFIIKGVSIPFAEFYLAYIGRCKCTDHQNIRKRAKEYLAELNKLNPRPKIFNLLKYWKDYLFFRYYPASDNIFIDRTENNLIRAVFPPFNDEIPDKIEFEEPVDAF
;
A
#
# COMPACT_ATOMS: atom_id res chain seq x y z
N MET A 1 -4.45 -18.26 8.85
CA MET A 1 -4.46 -17.21 7.81
C MET A 1 -5.71 -16.36 7.95
N HIS A 2 -5.63 -15.23 8.64
CA HIS A 2 -6.71 -14.24 8.61
C HIS A 2 -6.80 -13.67 7.19
N ILE A 3 -7.89 -13.99 6.49
CA ILE A 3 -8.14 -13.50 5.14
C ILE A 3 -8.56 -12.03 5.26
N VAL A 4 -7.82 -11.14 4.59
CA VAL A 4 -8.25 -9.75 4.39
C VAL A 4 -9.45 -9.74 3.45
N ALA A 5 -10.64 -9.51 4.01
CA ALA A 5 -11.88 -9.54 3.25
C ALA A 5 -11.93 -8.40 2.21
N GLU A 6 -12.38 -8.69 0.99
CA GLU A 6 -12.35 -7.76 -0.14
C GLU A 6 -13.18 -6.49 0.16
N GLU A 7 -14.33 -6.66 0.81
CA GLU A 7 -15.30 -5.63 1.15
C GLU A 7 -14.75 -4.57 2.11
N ASN A 8 -13.68 -4.88 2.85
CA ASN A 8 -13.06 -3.97 3.81
C ASN A 8 -11.99 -3.07 3.17
N TRP A 9 -11.58 -3.35 1.93
CA TRP A 9 -10.65 -2.49 1.22
C TRP A 9 -11.36 -1.24 0.71
N SER A 10 -10.66 -0.10 0.76
CA SER A 10 -11.13 1.11 0.09
C SER A 10 -11.33 0.89 -1.41
N ALA A 11 -12.12 1.76 -2.04
CA ALA A 11 -12.02 1.92 -3.49
C ALA A 11 -10.58 2.37 -3.88
N PRO A 12 -10.10 2.09 -5.11
CA PRO A 12 -8.87 2.65 -5.61
C PRO A 12 -8.95 4.18 -5.70
N ILE A 13 -7.96 4.87 -5.16
CA ILE A 13 -7.88 6.34 -5.10
C ILE A 13 -6.77 6.80 -6.03
N LYS A 14 -7.04 7.73 -6.92
CA LYS A 14 -6.00 8.33 -7.78
C LYS A 14 -4.94 8.98 -6.89
N TYR A 15 -3.65 8.64 -7.07
CA TYR A 15 -2.64 9.03 -6.07
C TYR A 15 -2.22 10.51 -6.15
N LEU A 16 -1.85 10.98 -7.34
CA LEU A 16 -1.49 12.39 -7.57
C LEU A 16 -2.67 13.18 -8.14
N ASN A 17 -2.64 14.49 -7.94
CA ASN A 17 -3.51 15.42 -8.64
C ASN A 17 -3.16 15.50 -10.16
N ASP A 18 -3.98 16.22 -10.93
CA ASP A 18 -3.82 16.33 -12.38
C ASP A 18 -2.51 17.00 -12.82
N THR A 19 -1.96 17.89 -11.98
CA THR A 19 -0.68 18.57 -12.22
C THR A 19 0.54 17.70 -11.85
N GLY A 20 0.35 16.66 -11.03
CA GLY A 20 1.39 15.74 -10.59
C GLY A 20 2.40 16.35 -9.60
N ASP A 21 2.07 17.47 -8.97
CA ASP A 21 2.93 18.20 -8.03
C ASP A 21 2.55 17.99 -6.55
N ASP A 22 1.36 17.45 -6.29
CA ASP A 22 0.88 17.08 -4.96
C ASP A 22 0.06 15.78 -5.02
N VAL A 23 -0.19 15.17 -3.86
CA VAL A 23 -1.17 14.08 -3.76
C VAL A 23 -2.58 14.60 -4.03
N SER A 24 -3.48 13.72 -4.47
CA SER A 24 -4.89 14.07 -4.71
C SER A 24 -5.61 14.50 -3.43
N ASP A 25 -6.75 15.19 -3.60
CA ASP A 25 -7.56 15.64 -2.47
C ASP A 25 -8.17 14.48 -1.69
N GLU A 26 -8.50 13.38 -2.36
CA GLU A 26 -8.93 12.13 -1.74
C GLU A 26 -7.84 11.55 -0.82
N ILE A 27 -6.57 11.57 -1.24
CA ILE A 27 -5.45 11.17 -0.37
C ILE A 27 -5.32 12.13 0.82
N LYS A 28 -5.54 13.43 0.63
CA LYS A 28 -5.51 14.42 1.72
C LYS A 28 -6.62 14.20 2.75
N ASN A 29 -7.73 13.61 2.32
CA ASN A 29 -8.93 13.36 3.13
C ASN A 29 -9.02 11.96 3.75
N LEU A 30 -8.11 11.03 3.43
CA LEU A 30 -8.01 9.70 4.08
C LEU A 30 -8.10 9.77 5.61
N PRO A 31 -8.56 8.76 6.35
CA PRO A 31 -8.57 8.83 7.82
C PRO A 31 -7.17 9.10 8.43
N ASN A 32 -7.10 9.92 9.47
CA ASN A 32 -5.86 10.30 10.15
C ASN A 32 -5.69 9.68 11.55
N ASN A 33 -6.55 8.72 11.89
CA ASN A 33 -6.64 8.08 13.20
C ASN A 33 -6.59 6.54 13.11
N ILE A 34 -6.18 5.99 11.96
CA ILE A 34 -6.13 4.55 11.72
C ILE A 34 -4.85 4.17 10.97
N GLY A 35 -4.33 2.98 11.28
CA GLY A 35 -3.28 2.32 10.52
C GLY A 35 -3.86 1.47 9.39
N GLY A 36 -3.08 0.48 8.95
CA GLY A 36 -3.55 -0.50 7.98
C GLY A 36 -2.48 -1.00 7.03
N ILE A 37 -2.95 -1.74 6.04
CA ILE A 37 -2.17 -2.16 4.87
C ILE A 37 -2.54 -1.24 3.72
N TYR A 38 -1.59 -0.88 2.89
CA TYR A 38 -1.85 -0.18 1.64
C TYR A 38 -1.10 -0.81 0.49
N MET A 39 -1.60 -0.51 -0.70
CA MET A 39 -0.99 -0.90 -1.95
C MET A 39 -0.96 0.27 -2.92
N PHE A 40 0.11 0.31 -3.72
CA PHE A 40 0.09 1.04 -4.98
C PHE A 40 -0.28 0.09 -6.10
N ILE A 41 -1.22 0.52 -6.93
CA ILE A 41 -1.73 -0.20 -8.07
C ILE A 41 -1.54 0.68 -9.30
N ILE A 42 -1.02 0.10 -10.38
CA ILE A 42 -1.01 0.76 -11.68
C ILE A 42 -2.29 0.36 -12.40
N LYS A 43 -3.10 1.35 -12.79
CA LYS A 43 -4.31 1.14 -13.57
C LYS A 43 -4.03 1.31 -15.07
N GLY A 44 -3.97 0.20 -15.80
CA GLY A 44 -3.87 0.19 -17.25
C GLY A 44 -5.15 0.68 -17.92
N VAL A 45 -5.01 1.27 -19.12
CA VAL A 45 -6.13 1.85 -19.89
C VAL A 45 -6.55 1.00 -21.09
N SER A 46 -5.74 0.03 -21.50
CA SER A 46 -5.88 -0.63 -22.80
C SER A 46 -6.30 -2.10 -22.75
N ILE A 47 -6.16 -2.77 -21.60
CA ILE A 47 -6.43 -4.21 -21.47
C ILE A 47 -7.60 -4.41 -20.51
N PRO A 48 -8.81 -4.68 -21.02
CA PRO A 48 -9.96 -5.04 -20.20
C PRO A 48 -9.63 -6.25 -19.32
N PHE A 49 -10.16 -6.29 -18.09
CA PHE A 49 -10.02 -7.39 -17.12
C PHE A 49 -8.62 -7.60 -16.50
N ALA A 50 -7.57 -6.96 -17.02
CA ALA A 50 -6.22 -6.94 -16.44
C ALA A 50 -5.77 -5.50 -16.14
N GLU A 51 -6.73 -4.70 -15.67
CA GLU A 51 -6.57 -3.26 -15.50
C GLU A 51 -5.67 -2.91 -14.33
N PHE A 52 -5.58 -3.77 -13.31
CA PHE A 52 -4.87 -3.48 -12.07
C PHE A 52 -3.61 -4.33 -11.95
N TYR A 53 -2.46 -3.66 -11.93
CA TYR A 53 -1.18 -4.27 -11.64
C TYR A 53 -0.71 -3.88 -10.23
N LEU A 54 -0.63 -4.87 -9.33
CA LEU A 54 -0.18 -4.66 -7.96
C LEU A 54 1.33 -4.35 -7.95
N ALA A 55 1.68 -3.09 -7.72
CA ALA A 55 3.04 -2.60 -7.87
C ALA A 55 3.83 -2.68 -6.57
N TYR A 56 3.21 -2.29 -5.46
CA TYR A 56 3.84 -2.21 -4.14
C TYR A 56 2.83 -2.49 -3.04
N ILE A 57 3.27 -3.14 -1.97
CA ILE A 57 2.51 -3.33 -0.73
C ILE A 57 3.33 -2.74 0.42
N GLY A 58 2.67 -2.02 1.32
CA GLY A 58 3.30 -1.59 2.56
C GLY A 58 2.29 -1.47 3.68
N ARG A 59 2.79 -1.16 4.87
CA ARG A 59 1.95 -0.96 6.06
C ARG A 59 2.14 0.38 6.74
N CYS A 60 1.14 0.73 7.53
CA CYS A 60 1.21 1.82 8.50
C CYS A 60 0.68 1.33 9.84
N LYS A 61 1.53 1.36 10.88
CA LYS A 61 1.08 1.08 12.25
C LYS A 61 0.13 2.18 12.72
N CYS A 62 -0.91 1.78 13.45
CA CYS A 62 -1.82 2.70 14.13
C CYS A 62 -1.14 3.21 15.40
N THR A 63 -0.65 4.45 15.39
CA THR A 63 -0.01 5.11 16.54
C THR A 63 -0.35 6.60 16.57
N ASP A 64 -0.03 7.31 17.66
CA ASP A 64 -0.25 8.75 17.76
C ASP A 64 0.53 9.58 16.73
N HIS A 65 1.54 8.98 16.09
CA HIS A 65 2.45 9.66 15.16
C HIS A 65 2.38 9.12 13.73
N GLN A 66 1.67 8.02 13.50
CA GLN A 66 1.57 7.36 12.20
C GLN A 66 0.13 6.91 11.95
N ASN A 67 -0.35 7.21 10.75
CA ASN A 67 -1.66 6.83 10.25
C ASN A 67 -1.62 6.75 8.73
N ILE A 68 -2.64 6.15 8.13
CA ILE A 68 -2.66 5.87 6.69
C ILE A 68 -2.56 7.15 5.84
N ARG A 69 -3.24 8.25 6.24
CA ARG A 69 -3.14 9.56 5.56
C ARG A 69 -1.70 10.06 5.56
N LYS A 70 -1.04 10.07 6.72
CA LYS A 70 0.34 10.54 6.85
C LYS A 70 1.27 9.69 6.00
N ARG A 71 1.16 8.36 6.10
CA ARG A 71 2.00 7.44 5.33
C ARG A 71 1.82 7.62 3.83
N ALA A 72 0.59 7.81 3.34
CA ALA A 72 0.33 8.05 1.92
C ALA A 72 1.00 9.35 1.43
N LYS A 73 1.03 10.41 2.24
CA LYS A 73 1.67 11.69 1.92
C LYS A 73 3.20 11.63 1.93
N GLU A 74 3.79 10.83 2.81
CA GLU A 74 5.26 10.70 2.95
C GLU A 74 5.95 10.21 1.67
N TYR A 75 5.25 9.45 0.81
CA TYR A 75 5.81 8.92 -0.43
C TYR A 75 6.15 10.00 -1.46
N LEU A 76 5.37 11.08 -1.56
CA LEU A 76 5.63 12.14 -2.54
C LEU A 76 7.02 12.78 -2.32
N ALA A 77 7.46 12.87 -1.06
CA ALA A 77 8.77 13.41 -0.72
C ALA A 77 9.93 12.60 -1.34
N GLU A 78 9.73 11.32 -1.68
CA GLU A 78 10.74 10.50 -2.36
C GLU A 78 11.18 11.09 -3.70
N LEU A 79 10.33 11.86 -4.40
CA LEU A 79 10.71 12.51 -5.65
C LEU A 79 11.76 13.60 -5.47
N ASN A 80 11.90 14.14 -4.25
CA ASN A 80 12.77 15.27 -3.93
C ASN A 80 13.92 14.92 -2.97
N LYS A 81 14.03 13.65 -2.55
CA LYS A 81 15.13 13.21 -1.67
C LYS A 81 16.45 13.15 -2.44
N LEU A 82 17.54 13.53 -1.78
CA LEU A 82 18.90 13.36 -2.32
C LEU A 82 19.24 11.87 -2.56
N ASN A 83 18.81 11.00 -1.65
CA ASN A 83 18.97 9.55 -1.73
C ASN A 83 17.59 8.87 -1.59
N PRO A 84 16.79 8.80 -2.66
CA PRO A 84 15.47 8.20 -2.62
C PRO A 84 15.55 6.67 -2.66
N ARG A 85 14.48 5.99 -2.26
CA ARG A 85 14.33 4.55 -2.52
C ARG A 85 14.15 4.32 -4.03
N PRO A 86 15.10 3.67 -4.74
CA PRO A 86 15.10 3.68 -6.22
C PRO A 86 13.82 3.11 -6.84
N LYS A 87 13.28 2.02 -6.29
CA LYS A 87 12.04 1.41 -6.80
C LYS A 87 10.84 2.33 -6.62
N ILE A 88 10.67 2.88 -5.42
CA ILE A 88 9.58 3.82 -5.15
C ILE A 88 9.69 5.09 -6.00
N PHE A 89 10.90 5.64 -6.15
CA PHE A 89 11.15 6.77 -7.04
C PHE A 89 10.72 6.46 -8.48
N ASN A 90 11.11 5.29 -9.01
CA ASN A 90 10.74 4.86 -10.36
C ASN A 90 9.23 4.63 -10.49
N LEU A 91 8.58 4.06 -9.48
CA LEU A 91 7.13 3.89 -9.45
C LEU A 91 6.42 5.24 -9.60
N LEU A 92 6.79 6.22 -8.76
CA LEU A 92 6.20 7.55 -8.80
C LEU A 92 6.53 8.29 -10.11
N LYS A 93 7.77 8.25 -10.56
CA LYS A 93 8.24 8.99 -11.74
C LYS A 93 7.59 8.52 -13.04
N TYR A 94 7.52 7.19 -13.25
CA TYR A 94 7.09 6.64 -14.53
C TYR A 94 5.61 6.29 -14.58
N TRP A 95 4.97 6.10 -13.42
CA TRP A 95 3.58 5.65 -13.38
C TRP A 95 2.61 6.65 -12.75
N LYS A 96 3.05 7.85 -12.36
CA LYS A 96 2.21 8.89 -11.73
C LYS A 96 0.81 9.05 -12.35
N ASP A 97 0.73 9.06 -13.68
CA ASP A 97 -0.52 9.31 -14.42
C ASP A 97 -1.50 8.13 -14.37
N TYR A 98 -1.03 6.96 -13.94
CA TYR A 98 -1.80 5.72 -13.81
C TYR A 98 -1.73 5.11 -12.41
N LEU A 99 -1.13 5.82 -11.44
CA LEU A 99 -0.91 5.30 -10.09
C LEU A 99 -2.13 5.54 -9.20
N PHE A 100 -2.58 4.48 -8.54
CA PHE A 100 -3.66 4.47 -7.58
C PHE A 100 -3.18 3.91 -6.25
N PHE A 101 -3.80 4.38 -5.18
CA PHE A 101 -3.60 3.93 -3.81
C PHE A 101 -4.85 3.22 -3.32
N ARG A 102 -4.71 2.09 -2.65
CA ARG A 102 -5.82 1.37 -2.01
C ARG A 102 -5.37 0.94 -0.62
N TYR A 103 -6.26 0.96 0.36
CA TYR A 103 -5.90 0.59 1.73
C TYR A 103 -6.96 -0.27 2.42
N TYR A 104 -6.48 -1.07 3.37
CA TYR A 104 -7.27 -1.84 4.32
C TYR A 104 -7.07 -1.22 5.70
N PRO A 105 -8.10 -0.61 6.31
CA PRO A 105 -7.99 -0.01 7.63
C PRO A 105 -7.80 -1.07 8.71
N ALA A 106 -6.85 -0.86 9.61
CA ALA A 106 -6.67 -1.69 10.80
C ALA A 106 -6.05 -0.90 11.96
N SER A 107 -6.35 -1.31 13.19
CA SER A 107 -5.78 -0.74 14.42
C SER A 107 -4.84 -1.69 15.16
N ASP A 108 -4.97 -3.01 14.95
CA ASP A 108 -4.08 -4.00 15.54
C ASP A 108 -2.74 -4.05 14.79
N ASN A 109 -1.68 -3.57 15.45
CA ASN A 109 -0.33 -3.51 14.89
C ASN A 109 0.30 -4.90 14.68
N ILE A 110 -0.10 -5.93 15.43
CA ILE A 110 0.39 -7.30 15.21
C ILE A 110 -0.22 -7.85 13.92
N PHE A 111 -1.54 -7.69 13.75
CA PHE A 111 -2.22 -8.03 12.51
C PHE A 111 -1.62 -7.30 11.30
N ILE A 112 -1.37 -6.00 11.43
CA ILE A 112 -0.80 -5.18 10.36
C ILE A 112 0.59 -5.70 9.93
N ASP A 113 1.48 -5.97 10.88
CA ASP A 113 2.83 -6.45 10.58
C ASP A 113 2.80 -7.83 9.91
N ARG A 114 1.98 -8.75 10.44
CA ARG A 114 1.86 -10.12 9.91
C ARG A 114 1.22 -10.14 8.52
N THR A 115 0.20 -9.31 8.30
CA THR A 115 -0.52 -9.24 7.03
C THR A 115 0.33 -8.66 5.91
N GLU A 116 1.09 -7.60 6.17
CA GLU A 116 2.05 -7.06 5.19
C GLU A 116 3.04 -8.14 4.75
N ASN A 117 3.65 -8.83 5.72
CA ASN A 117 4.64 -9.86 5.45
C ASN A 117 4.07 -10.99 4.60
N ASN A 118 2.89 -11.48 4.95
CA ASN A 118 2.24 -12.55 4.21
C ASN A 118 1.86 -12.14 2.79
N LEU A 119 1.36 -10.91 2.59
CA LEU A 119 0.98 -10.41 1.27
C LEU A 119 2.18 -10.18 0.35
N ILE A 120 3.26 -9.56 0.85
CA ILE A 120 4.48 -9.35 0.06
C ILE A 120 5.06 -10.68 -0.39
N ARG A 121 5.08 -11.70 0.48
CA ARG A 121 5.59 -13.03 0.16
C ARG A 121 4.66 -13.84 -0.75
N ALA A 122 3.36 -13.57 -0.73
CA ALA A 122 2.42 -14.27 -1.61
C ALA A 122 2.49 -13.73 -3.03
N VAL A 123 2.65 -12.40 -3.20
CA VAL A 123 2.51 -11.74 -4.50
C VAL A 123 3.84 -11.32 -5.12
N PHE A 124 4.89 -11.13 -4.31
CA PHE A 124 6.18 -10.59 -4.74
C PHE A 124 6.05 -9.29 -5.58
N PRO A 125 5.47 -8.21 -5.02
CA PRO A 125 5.27 -6.99 -5.80
C PRO A 125 6.61 -6.43 -6.28
N PRO A 126 6.70 -6.00 -7.55
CA PRO A 126 7.97 -5.65 -8.19
C PRO A 126 8.69 -4.47 -7.53
N PHE A 127 7.94 -3.54 -6.91
CA PHE A 127 8.50 -2.33 -6.29
C PHE A 127 8.78 -2.48 -4.79
N ASN A 128 8.55 -3.65 -4.19
CA ASN A 128 9.06 -3.97 -2.87
C ASN A 128 10.56 -4.32 -2.96
N ASP A 129 11.40 -3.65 -2.18
CA ASP A 129 12.85 -3.93 -2.10
C ASP A 129 13.14 -5.10 -1.17
N GLU A 130 12.43 -5.15 -0.03
CA GLU A 130 12.59 -6.19 0.98
C GLU A 130 11.48 -7.24 0.83
N ILE A 131 11.90 -8.51 0.75
CA ILE A 131 11.01 -9.67 0.83
C ILE A 131 11.23 -10.26 2.23
N PRO A 132 10.19 -10.34 3.07
CA PRO A 132 10.33 -10.88 4.43
C PRO A 132 10.71 -12.38 4.40
N ASP A 133 11.77 -12.76 5.10
CA ASP A 133 12.30 -14.15 5.09
C ASP A 133 11.62 -15.09 6.10
N LYS A 134 10.98 -14.57 7.15
CA LYS A 134 10.46 -15.41 8.24
C LYS A 134 9.03 -15.89 7.99
N ILE A 135 8.82 -17.20 8.05
CA ILE A 135 7.51 -17.83 8.19
C ILE A 135 7.21 -17.98 9.68
N GLU A 136 6.23 -17.24 10.19
CA GLU A 136 5.58 -17.60 11.44
C GLU A 136 4.41 -18.53 11.08
N PHE A 137 4.60 -19.83 11.26
CA PHE A 137 3.52 -20.80 11.14
C PHE A 137 2.57 -20.59 12.33
N GLU A 138 1.32 -20.23 12.06
CA GLU A 138 0.26 -20.42 13.06
C GLU A 138 0.02 -21.93 13.17
N GLU A 139 -0.03 -22.45 14.39
CA GLU A 139 -0.50 -23.82 14.57
C GLU A 139 -1.93 -23.92 14.04
N PRO A 140 -2.25 -25.01 13.31
CA PRO A 140 -3.62 -25.24 12.88
C PRO A 140 -4.51 -25.26 14.10
N VAL A 141 -5.50 -24.36 14.13
CA VAL A 141 -6.59 -24.44 15.10
C VAL A 141 -7.52 -25.52 14.56
N ASP A 142 -7.69 -26.59 15.31
CA ASP A 142 -8.64 -27.65 14.94
C ASP A 142 -10.01 -27.01 14.70
N ALA A 143 -10.55 -27.24 13.51
CA ALA A 143 -11.97 -27.07 13.32
C ALA A 143 -12.61 -28.23 14.10
N PHE A 144 -13.40 -27.90 15.12
CA PHE A 144 -14.12 -28.77 16.06
C PHE A 144 -13.42 -29.05 17.40
#